data_AF-A0A8H4K630-F1
#
_entry.id   AF-A0A8H4K630-F1
#
_cell.length_a   1.000
_cell.length_b   1.000
_cell.length_c   1.000
_cell.angle_alpha   90.00
_cell.angle_beta   90.00
_cell.angle_gamma   90.00
#
_symmetry.space_group_name_H-M   'P 1'
#
loop_
_entity.id
_entity.type
_entity.pdbx_description
1 polymer ?
#
loop_
_entity_poly.entity_id
_entity_poly.type
_entity_poly.pdbx_seq_one_letter_code
_entity_poly.pdbx_strand_id
1 'polypeptide(L)'
;MHLTTLKPQDSKYTEASLSLMNKTIQLFRSNMSRPLTKENCEALMGTALLVNYISWFDLGFLDDDSTSKLDLARDQLFFLTPGIVQLWFQSMPIFIEQGSIFTDLTRHSPRLKIEEALVKRGVDSEHFVKLFMDIWDDPRYQHKTSPGTKSTTEPTSCAWRLLLGLQMELPHCSPVASPEPSMCEIKNGQDKLAHLKDIVTGITSRYTSPDHPVTSVVVSLQSDRSVFETAVRRISPLLYCAALKSTSNTILPDITSLKGDIEQLIFGFPILCCGPLASLINEGDVRALVFLCHLYRAGRVLLPRERCWWAYRRCCVMERLILEVLEARDLGTDLFI
;
A
#
# COMPACT_ATOMS: atom_id res chain seq x y z
N MET A 1 2.16 5.69 -22.68
CA MET A 1 2.88 5.16 -21.51
C MET A 1 3.49 3.79 -21.76
N HIS A 2 2.73 2.70 -21.90
CA HIS A 2 3.32 1.38 -22.17
C HIS A 2 4.22 1.36 -23.43
N LEU A 3 3.75 1.95 -24.54
CA LEU A 3 4.54 2.06 -25.77
C LEU A 3 5.77 2.97 -25.62
N THR A 4 5.70 3.98 -24.75
CA THR A 4 6.83 4.83 -24.40
C THR A 4 7.93 4.02 -23.68
N THR A 5 7.53 3.09 -22.81
CA THR A 5 8.47 2.16 -22.16
C THR A 5 9.05 1.13 -23.12
N LEU A 6 8.23 0.60 -24.03
CA LEU A 6 8.68 -0.42 -25.00
C LEU A 6 9.53 0.17 -26.14
N LYS A 7 9.29 1.42 -26.53
CA LYS A 7 9.97 2.13 -27.62
C LYS A 7 10.37 3.54 -27.18
N PRO A 8 11.34 3.67 -26.27
CA PRO A 8 11.73 4.98 -25.71
C PRO A 8 12.36 5.93 -26.74
N GLN A 9 12.88 5.39 -27.85
CA GLN A 9 13.53 6.17 -28.90
C GLN A 9 12.54 6.89 -29.85
N ASP A 10 11.25 6.55 -29.78
CA ASP A 10 10.23 7.15 -30.64
C ASP A 10 9.45 8.22 -29.85
N SER A 11 9.84 9.48 -30.07
CA SER A 11 9.29 10.64 -29.37
C SER A 11 7.78 10.81 -29.56
N LYS A 12 7.21 10.27 -30.64
CA LYS A 12 5.76 10.29 -30.89
C LYS A 12 4.97 9.62 -29.77
N TYR A 13 5.49 8.53 -29.22
CA TYR A 13 4.82 7.84 -28.12
C TYR A 13 4.93 8.61 -26.81
N THR A 14 6.00 9.37 -26.61
CA THR A 14 6.16 10.26 -25.45
C THR A 14 5.17 11.42 -25.52
N GLU A 15 5.11 12.12 -26.65
CA GLU A 15 4.19 13.25 -26.87
C GLU A 15 2.71 12.83 -26.76
N ALA A 16 2.33 11.75 -27.44
CA ALA A 16 0.97 11.22 -27.36
C ALA A 16 0.62 10.79 -25.93
N SER A 17 1.58 10.20 -25.21
CA SER A 17 1.38 9.79 -23.83
C SER A 17 1.15 10.98 -22.91
N LEU A 18 1.93 12.05 -23.03
CA LEU A 18 1.76 13.27 -22.24
C LEU A 18 0.41 13.94 -22.50
N SER A 19 0.04 14.08 -23.78
CA SER A 19 -1.25 14.67 -24.19
C SER A 19 -2.44 13.88 -23.64
N LEU A 20 -2.43 12.55 -23.82
CA LEU A 20 -3.49 11.68 -23.33
C LEU A 20 -3.55 11.67 -21.79
N MET A 21 -2.40 11.63 -21.12
CA MET A 21 -2.35 11.65 -19.65
C MET A 21 -2.95 12.95 -19.10
N ASN A 22 -2.57 14.11 -19.65
CA ASN A 22 -3.12 15.39 -19.24
C ASN A 22 -4.64 15.43 -19.42
N LYS A 23 -5.16 14.96 -20.56
CA LYS A 23 -6.60 14.90 -20.82
C LYS A 23 -7.32 13.93 -19.86
N THR A 24 -6.75 12.75 -19.62
CA THR A 24 -7.30 11.76 -18.67
C THR A 24 -7.36 12.32 -17.26
N ILE A 25 -6.29 12.96 -16.77
CA ILE A 25 -6.24 13.59 -15.44
C ILE A 25 -7.28 14.71 -15.33
N GLN A 26 -7.42 15.55 -16.35
CA GLN A 26 -8.42 16.62 -16.37
C GLN A 26 -9.85 16.06 -16.28
N LEU A 27 -10.18 15.07 -17.12
CA LEU A 27 -11.50 14.44 -17.11
C LEU A 27 -11.75 13.69 -15.80
N PHE A 28 -10.74 13.01 -15.27
CA PHE A 28 -10.84 12.30 -14.00
C PHE A 28 -11.14 13.27 -12.85
N ARG A 29 -10.39 14.37 -12.73
CA ARG A 29 -10.65 15.43 -11.74
C ARG A 29 -12.04 16.04 -11.88
N SER A 30 -12.46 16.33 -13.11
CA SER A 30 -13.79 16.89 -13.38
C SER A 30 -14.93 15.94 -13.02
N ASN A 31 -14.73 14.63 -13.11
CA ASN A 31 -15.73 13.65 -12.71
C ASN A 31 -15.68 13.36 -11.21
N MET A 32 -14.50 13.40 -10.58
CA MET A 32 -14.33 13.29 -9.13
C MET A 32 -14.97 14.46 -8.37
N SER A 33 -15.11 15.63 -9.00
CA SER A 33 -15.82 16.76 -8.39
C SER A 33 -17.35 16.65 -8.45
N ARG A 34 -17.88 15.61 -9.11
CA ARG A 34 -19.32 15.32 -9.19
C ARG A 34 -19.68 14.26 -8.15
N PRO A 35 -20.93 14.21 -7.69
CA PRO A 35 -21.40 13.10 -6.87
C PRO A 35 -21.16 11.75 -7.54
N LEU A 36 -20.76 10.75 -6.76
CA LEU A 36 -20.64 9.39 -7.24
C LEU A 36 -22.03 8.82 -7.48
N THR A 37 -22.21 8.22 -8.65
CA THR A 37 -23.45 7.59 -9.08
C THR A 37 -23.15 6.22 -9.67
N LYS A 38 -24.17 5.39 -9.83
CA LYS A 38 -24.06 4.10 -10.55
C LYS A 38 -23.47 4.23 -11.96
N GLU A 39 -23.54 5.41 -12.59
CA GLU A 39 -23.12 5.63 -13.98
C GLU A 39 -21.64 6.00 -14.10
N ASN A 40 -21.04 6.61 -13.07
CA ASN A 40 -19.65 7.09 -13.13
C ASN A 40 -18.69 6.32 -12.21
N CYS A 41 -19.20 5.65 -11.19
CA CYS A 41 -18.42 5.12 -10.08
C CYS A 41 -17.44 4.00 -10.51
N GLU A 42 -17.89 3.08 -11.38
CA GLU A 42 -17.01 2.03 -11.90
C GLU A 42 -15.89 2.58 -12.79
N ALA A 43 -16.22 3.53 -13.68
CA ALA A 43 -15.25 4.16 -14.56
C ALA A 43 -14.21 4.95 -13.76
N LEU A 44 -14.64 5.64 -12.70
CA LEU A 44 -13.76 6.36 -11.79
C LEU A 44 -12.83 5.40 -11.03
N MET A 45 -13.36 4.31 -10.48
CA MET A 45 -12.54 3.30 -9.79
C MET A 45 -11.53 2.64 -10.73
N GLY A 46 -11.97 2.21 -11.92
CA GLY A 46 -11.10 1.65 -12.94
C GLY A 46 -10.00 2.63 -13.35
N THR A 47 -10.34 3.90 -13.54
CA THR A 47 -9.36 4.96 -13.85
C THR A 47 -8.37 5.16 -12.70
N ALA A 48 -8.83 5.18 -11.45
CA ALA A 48 -7.98 5.34 -10.28
C ALA A 48 -6.97 4.18 -10.14
N LEU A 49 -7.41 2.94 -10.38
CA LEU A 49 -6.53 1.76 -10.39
C LEU A 49 -5.50 1.82 -11.53
N LEU A 50 -5.89 2.29 -12.71
CA LEU A 50 -4.97 2.49 -13.84
C LEU A 50 -3.94 3.59 -13.55
N VAL A 51 -4.36 4.69 -12.92
CA VAL A 51 -3.43 5.74 -12.47
C VAL A 51 -2.45 5.18 -11.45
N ASN A 52 -2.90 4.38 -10.47
CA ASN A 52 -2.01 3.69 -9.52
C ASN A 52 -0.99 2.80 -10.24
N TYR A 53 -1.47 1.99 -11.19
CA TYR A 53 -0.63 1.13 -12.01
C TYR A 53 0.42 1.91 -12.80
N ILE A 54 0.04 3.08 -13.30
CA ILE A 54 0.96 3.99 -13.99
C ILE A 54 2.01 4.54 -13.03
N SER A 55 1.60 5.01 -11.85
CA SER A 55 2.51 5.53 -10.83
C SER A 55 3.56 4.51 -10.39
N TRP A 56 3.29 3.21 -10.51
CA TRP A 56 4.28 2.17 -10.20
C TRP A 56 5.49 2.21 -11.13
N PHE A 57 5.31 2.40 -12.43
CA PHE A 57 6.42 2.42 -13.37
C PHE A 57 6.90 3.82 -13.77
N ASP A 58 6.18 4.86 -13.35
CA ASP A 58 6.65 6.24 -13.46
C ASP A 58 7.71 6.53 -12.40
N LEU A 59 8.92 6.80 -12.88
CA LEU A 59 10.09 7.18 -12.09
C LEU A 59 10.59 8.58 -12.49
N GLY A 60 9.81 9.36 -13.23
CA GLY A 60 10.23 10.66 -13.75
C GLY A 60 10.56 11.70 -12.67
N PHE A 61 10.13 11.49 -11.42
CA PHE A 61 10.54 12.33 -10.29
C PHE A 61 12.04 12.23 -9.95
N LEU A 62 12.74 11.22 -10.49
CA LEU A 62 14.17 11.00 -10.33
C LEU A 62 15.03 11.71 -11.39
N ASP A 63 14.43 12.22 -12.48
CA ASP A 63 15.17 12.77 -13.63
C ASP A 63 15.68 14.23 -13.43
N ASP A 64 15.39 14.87 -12.29
CA ASP A 64 15.92 16.21 -11.98
C ASP A 64 17.37 16.12 -11.48
N ASP A 65 18.26 16.71 -12.27
CA ASP A 65 19.74 16.68 -12.20
C ASP A 65 20.36 17.43 -10.99
N SER A 66 19.64 17.58 -9.88
CA SER A 66 20.16 18.17 -8.65
C SER A 66 20.64 17.10 -7.67
N THR A 67 21.91 16.74 -7.79
CA THR A 67 22.80 16.26 -6.72
C THR A 67 22.13 15.83 -5.39
N SER A 68 22.04 14.51 -5.21
CA SER A 68 22.24 13.78 -3.93
C SER A 68 21.11 13.59 -2.90
N LYS A 69 19.82 13.83 -3.20
CA LYS A 69 18.76 13.46 -2.24
C LYS A 69 17.54 12.84 -2.89
N LEU A 70 17.28 11.56 -2.57
CA LEU A 70 16.03 10.87 -2.85
C LEU A 70 14.89 11.63 -2.15
N ASP A 71 14.05 12.31 -2.93
CA ASP A 71 12.89 13.04 -2.44
C ASP A 71 11.60 12.26 -2.71
N LEU A 72 11.15 11.50 -1.70
CA LEU A 72 9.94 10.69 -1.77
C LEU A 72 8.65 11.52 -1.74
N ALA A 73 8.71 12.80 -1.36
CA ALA A 73 7.53 13.67 -1.38
C ALA A 73 7.07 13.99 -2.81
N ARG A 74 7.97 13.88 -3.79
CA ARG A 74 7.67 14.05 -5.23
C ARG A 74 7.13 12.78 -5.89
N ASP A 75 7.11 11.67 -5.18
CA ASP A 75 6.68 10.39 -5.72
C ASP A 75 5.15 10.34 -5.91
N GLN A 76 4.72 10.26 -7.17
CA GLN A 76 3.31 10.16 -7.52
C GLN A 76 2.63 8.90 -6.98
N LEU A 77 3.37 7.83 -6.70
CA LEU A 77 2.82 6.61 -6.13
C LEU A 77 2.26 6.91 -4.74
N PHE A 78 3.06 7.48 -3.84
CA PHE A 78 2.61 7.81 -2.49
C PHE A 78 1.61 8.97 -2.47
N PHE A 79 1.74 9.91 -3.41
CA PHE A 79 0.83 11.06 -3.48
C PHE A 79 -0.60 10.67 -3.92
N LEU A 80 -0.74 9.77 -4.90
CA LEU A 80 -2.03 9.47 -5.52
C LEU A 80 -2.78 8.31 -4.87
N THR A 81 -2.08 7.33 -4.30
CA THR A 81 -2.73 6.13 -3.75
C THR A 81 -3.73 6.41 -2.60
N PRO A 82 -3.51 7.38 -1.68
CA PRO A 82 -4.50 7.70 -0.64
C PRO A 82 -5.90 8.04 -1.20
N GLY A 83 -5.97 8.70 -2.36
CA GLY A 83 -7.25 9.04 -3.00
C GLY A 83 -8.07 7.82 -3.43
N ILE A 84 -7.40 6.69 -3.72
CA ILE A 84 -8.05 5.43 -4.11
C ILE A 84 -8.81 4.84 -2.92
N VAL A 85 -8.25 4.95 -1.72
CA VAL A 85 -8.90 4.50 -0.48
C VAL A 85 -10.20 5.25 -0.29
N GLN A 86 -10.15 6.58 -0.36
CA GLN A 86 -11.35 7.41 -0.22
C GLN A 86 -12.40 7.05 -1.27
N LEU A 87 -11.99 6.94 -2.54
CA LEU A 87 -12.90 6.56 -3.62
C LEU A 87 -13.51 5.19 -3.36
N TRP A 88 -12.75 4.22 -2.86
CA TRP A 88 -13.25 2.88 -2.54
C TRP A 88 -14.33 2.90 -1.46
N PHE A 89 -14.10 3.62 -0.36
CA PHE A 89 -15.07 3.74 0.73
C PHE A 89 -16.38 4.39 0.26
N GLN A 90 -16.29 5.43 -0.56
CA GLN A 90 -17.46 6.11 -1.11
C GLN A 90 -18.19 5.27 -2.18
N SER A 91 -17.46 4.43 -2.92
CA SER A 91 -17.98 3.65 -4.04
C SER A 91 -18.57 2.30 -3.64
N MET A 92 -18.04 1.67 -2.59
CA MET A 92 -18.40 0.30 -2.22
C MET A 92 -19.90 0.10 -1.94
N PRO A 93 -20.62 1.02 -1.26
CA PRO A 93 -22.07 0.87 -1.09
C PRO A 93 -22.82 0.82 -2.43
N ILE A 94 -22.39 1.62 -3.41
CA ILE A 94 -22.95 1.65 -4.77
C ILE A 94 -22.63 0.34 -5.48
N PHE A 95 -21.38 -0.15 -5.38
CA PHE A 95 -20.96 -1.41 -5.98
C PHE A 95 -21.78 -2.60 -5.49
N ILE A 96 -22.06 -2.65 -4.18
CA ILE A 96 -22.85 -3.72 -3.56
C ILE A 96 -24.30 -3.66 -4.06
N GLU A 97 -24.90 -2.48 -4.15
CA GLU A 97 -26.27 -2.31 -4.66
C GLU A 97 -26.42 -2.67 -6.13
N GLN A 98 -25.41 -2.36 -6.95
CA GLN A 98 -25.44 -2.59 -8.40
C GLN A 98 -24.92 -3.98 -8.82
N GLY A 99 -24.33 -4.75 -7.90
CA GLY A 99 -23.70 -6.03 -8.25
C GLY A 99 -22.44 -5.87 -9.11
N SER A 100 -21.63 -4.85 -8.81
CA SER A 100 -20.39 -4.55 -9.55
C SER A 100 -19.33 -5.65 -9.39
N ILE A 101 -18.49 -5.82 -10.42
CA ILE A 101 -17.30 -6.69 -10.38
C ILE A 101 -16.32 -6.31 -9.27
N PHE A 102 -16.31 -5.04 -8.83
CA PHE A 102 -15.44 -4.60 -7.75
C PHE A 102 -15.83 -5.18 -6.39
N THR A 103 -17.05 -5.70 -6.25
CA THR A 103 -17.47 -6.41 -5.03
C THR A 103 -16.76 -7.75 -4.86
N ASP A 104 -16.33 -8.40 -5.95
CA ASP A 104 -15.61 -9.66 -5.88
C ASP A 104 -14.24 -9.52 -5.22
N LEU A 105 -13.64 -8.32 -5.27
CA LEU A 105 -12.38 -8.02 -4.58
C LEU A 105 -12.49 -8.20 -3.06
N THR A 106 -13.69 -8.10 -2.49
CA THR A 106 -13.93 -8.25 -1.05
C THR A 106 -13.95 -9.72 -0.61
N ARG A 107 -14.09 -10.65 -1.56
CA ARG A 107 -14.18 -12.09 -1.30
C ARG A 107 -12.83 -12.78 -1.19
N HIS A 108 -11.77 -12.11 -1.62
CA HIS A 108 -10.43 -12.66 -1.69
C HIS A 108 -9.47 -11.84 -0.83
N SER A 109 -8.78 -12.50 0.10
CA SER A 109 -7.78 -11.89 0.97
C SER A 109 -6.39 -12.44 0.65
N PRO A 110 -5.60 -11.75 -0.20
CA PRO A 110 -4.25 -12.18 -0.56
C PRO A 110 -3.34 -12.39 0.66
N ARG A 111 -3.42 -11.47 1.64
CA ARG A 111 -2.63 -11.54 2.87
C ARG A 111 -2.95 -12.78 3.68
N LEU A 112 -4.23 -13.07 3.90
CA LEU A 112 -4.64 -14.22 4.70
C LEU A 112 -4.14 -15.53 4.07
N LYS A 113 -4.23 -15.70 2.75
CA LYS A 113 -3.73 -16.90 2.07
C LYS A 113 -2.22 -17.08 2.23
N ILE A 114 -1.45 -15.98 2.16
CA ILE A 114 -0.01 -16.02 2.39
C ILE A 114 0.28 -16.38 3.84
N GLU A 115 -0.41 -15.75 4.80
CA GLU A 115 -0.26 -16.05 6.24
C GLU A 115 -0.58 -17.51 6.56
N GLU A 116 -1.69 -18.06 6.05
CA GLU A 116 -2.06 -19.46 6.21
C GLU A 116 -0.99 -20.42 5.66
N ALA A 117 -0.40 -20.08 4.51
CA ALA A 117 0.67 -20.87 3.92
C ALA A 117 1.98 -20.81 4.74
N LEU A 118 2.28 -19.66 5.35
CA LEU A 118 3.43 -19.50 6.24
C LEU A 118 3.23 -20.23 7.57
N VAL A 119 2.03 -20.14 8.17
CA VAL A 119 1.67 -20.85 9.41
C VAL A 119 1.79 -22.36 9.22
N LYS A 120 1.32 -22.90 8.08
CA LYS A 120 1.48 -24.33 7.74
C LYS A 120 2.94 -24.80 7.72
N ARG A 121 3.89 -23.89 7.57
CA ARG A 121 5.33 -24.16 7.57
C ARG A 121 6.01 -23.92 8.92
N GLY A 122 5.25 -23.50 9.94
CA GLY A 122 5.80 -23.17 11.26
C GLY A 122 6.66 -21.92 11.25
N VAL A 123 6.44 -20.99 10.31
CA VAL A 123 7.13 -19.69 10.29
C VAL A 123 6.55 -18.81 11.40
N ASP A 124 7.42 -18.26 12.24
CA ASP A 124 7.05 -17.27 13.25
C ASP A 124 6.50 -16.01 12.57
N SER A 125 5.25 -15.64 12.82
CA SER A 125 4.62 -14.45 12.22
C SER A 125 5.18 -13.11 12.75
N GLU A 126 5.90 -13.11 13.87
CA GLU A 126 6.29 -11.87 14.57
C GLU A 126 7.74 -11.46 14.37
N HIS A 127 8.62 -12.33 13.88
CA HIS A 127 10.05 -12.02 13.73
C HIS A 127 10.34 -10.70 12.98
N PHE A 128 9.69 -10.42 11.84
CA PHE A 128 9.87 -9.10 11.18
C PHE A 128 9.30 -7.94 11.98
N VAL A 129 8.15 -8.12 12.63
CA VAL A 129 7.56 -7.08 13.48
C VAL A 129 8.55 -6.71 14.58
N LYS A 130 9.12 -7.71 15.26
CA LYS A 130 10.14 -7.52 16.28
C LYS A 130 11.38 -6.81 15.71
N LEU A 131 11.92 -7.28 14.59
CA LEU A 131 13.08 -6.66 13.94
C LEU A 131 12.88 -5.16 13.68
N PHE A 132 11.72 -4.78 13.12
CA PHE A 132 11.42 -3.38 12.84
C PHE A 132 11.14 -2.56 14.09
N MET A 133 10.59 -3.16 15.15
CA MET A 133 10.41 -2.46 16.42
C MET A 133 11.75 -2.24 17.12
N ASP A 134 12.67 -3.21 17.06
CA ASP A 134 14.04 -3.05 17.56
C ASP A 134 14.76 -1.91 16.83
N ILE A 135 14.61 -1.81 15.50
CA ILE A 135 15.13 -0.69 14.69
C ILE A 135 14.46 0.63 15.07
N TRP A 136 13.15 0.63 15.33
CA TRP A 136 12.42 1.83 15.72
C TRP A 136 12.93 2.40 17.05
N ASP A 137 13.16 1.52 18.01
CA ASP A 137 13.59 1.86 19.36
C ASP A 137 15.10 2.17 19.44
N ASP A 138 15.89 1.81 18.42
CA ASP A 138 17.33 2.07 18.34
C ASP A 138 17.65 3.56 18.09
N PRO A 139 18.42 4.22 18.98
CA PRO A 139 18.79 5.64 18.85
C PRO A 139 19.50 6.02 17.55
N ARG A 140 20.22 5.08 16.91
CA ARG A 140 20.92 5.32 15.64
C ARG A 140 19.96 5.68 14.51
N TYR A 141 18.72 5.19 14.58
CA TYR A 141 17.69 5.40 13.56
C TYR A 141 16.76 6.57 13.88
N GLN A 142 16.93 7.22 15.03
CA GLN A 142 16.08 8.33 15.49
C GLN A 142 16.60 9.71 15.05
N HIS A 143 17.49 9.77 14.06
CA HIS A 143 17.98 11.05 13.55
C HIS A 143 16.82 11.94 13.09
N LYS A 144 16.62 13.03 13.84
CA LYS A 144 15.63 14.06 13.53
C LYS A 144 16.04 14.73 12.24
N THR A 145 15.31 14.46 11.15
CA THR A 145 15.20 15.44 10.08
C THR A 145 14.73 16.75 10.72
N SER A 146 15.29 17.90 10.30
CA SER A 146 14.95 19.22 10.84
C SER A 146 13.43 19.38 11.01
N PRO A 147 12.95 20.15 12.01
CA PRO A 147 11.53 20.31 12.29
C PRO A 147 10.85 21.09 11.16
N GLY A 148 10.63 20.43 10.03
CA GLY A 148 9.58 20.76 9.09
C GLY A 148 8.27 20.43 9.78
N THR A 149 7.30 21.32 9.67
CA THR A 149 5.92 21.07 10.07
C THR A 149 5.51 19.69 9.54
N LYS A 150 5.09 18.75 10.40
CA LYS A 150 4.52 17.45 9.99
C LYS A 150 3.36 17.72 9.02
N SER A 151 3.64 17.86 7.72
CA SER A 151 2.65 18.28 6.74
C SER A 151 2.00 17.03 6.15
N THR A 152 1.21 16.35 6.98
CA THR A 152 0.33 15.31 6.45
C THR A 152 -0.73 15.98 5.59
N THR A 153 -0.81 15.61 4.32
CA THR A 153 -1.84 16.16 3.42
C THR A 153 -3.21 15.62 3.79
N GLU A 154 -4.27 16.39 3.57
CA GLU A 154 -5.63 15.96 3.95
C GLU A 154 -6.07 14.62 3.29
N PRO A 155 -5.76 14.34 2.00
CA PRO A 155 -6.08 13.03 1.40
C PRO A 155 -5.41 11.86 2.13
N THR A 156 -4.17 12.06 2.58
CA THR A 156 -3.37 11.09 3.32
C THR A 156 -3.94 10.86 4.73
N SER A 157 -4.36 11.93 5.41
CA SER A 157 -5.03 11.87 6.71
C SER A 157 -6.39 11.20 6.63
N CYS A 158 -7.18 11.48 5.59
CA CYS A 158 -8.49 10.88 5.35
C CYS A 158 -8.38 9.37 5.08
N ALA A 159 -7.50 8.96 4.17
CA ALA A 159 -7.26 7.55 3.87
C ALA A 159 -6.85 6.77 5.13
N TRP A 160 -5.96 7.34 5.95
CA TRP A 160 -5.55 6.75 7.23
C TRP A 160 -6.73 6.53 8.17
N ARG A 161 -7.57 7.56 8.37
CA ARG A 161 -8.75 7.47 9.23
C ARG A 161 -9.73 6.40 8.76
N LEU A 162 -9.95 6.28 7.46
CA LEU A 162 -10.81 5.24 6.88
C LEU A 162 -10.24 3.83 7.11
N LEU A 163 -8.94 3.62 6.90
CA LEU A 163 -8.29 2.33 7.17
C LEU A 163 -8.27 1.98 8.66
N LEU A 164 -8.14 2.98 9.53
CA LEU A 164 -8.23 2.82 10.98
C LEU A 164 -9.64 2.41 11.39
N GLY A 165 -10.68 3.06 10.86
CA GLY A 165 -12.07 2.65 11.07
C GLY A 165 -12.32 1.22 10.63
N LEU A 166 -11.78 0.82 9.47
CA LEU A 166 -11.87 -0.56 8.99
C LEU A 166 -11.23 -1.56 9.94
N GLN A 167 -10.07 -1.24 10.50
CA GLN A 167 -9.38 -2.11 11.45
C GLN A 167 -10.14 -2.28 12.77
N MET A 168 -10.86 -1.23 13.21
CA MET A 168 -11.65 -1.28 14.44
C MET A 168 -12.96 -2.06 14.28
N GLU A 169 -13.62 -1.92 13.13
CA GLU A 169 -14.92 -2.55 12.85
C GLU A 169 -14.80 -3.98 12.31
N LEU A 170 -13.69 -4.30 11.65
CA LEU A 170 -13.36 -5.63 11.14
C LEU A 170 -12.00 -6.08 11.69
N PRO A 171 -11.95 -6.56 12.94
CA PRO A 171 -10.73 -7.10 13.53
C PRO A 171 -10.19 -8.24 12.66
N HIS A 172 -8.86 -8.28 12.47
CA HIS A 172 -8.20 -9.29 11.64
C HIS A 172 -8.56 -10.71 12.10
N CYS A 173 -8.98 -11.57 11.18
CA CYS A 173 -8.97 -13.02 11.41
C CYS A 173 -7.51 -13.46 11.57
N SER A 174 -7.07 -13.72 12.80
CA SER A 174 -5.76 -14.31 13.05
C SER A 174 -5.81 -15.78 12.64
N PRO A 175 -4.88 -16.27 11.79
CA PRO A 175 -4.81 -17.69 11.45
C PRO A 175 -4.44 -18.58 12.65
N VAL A 176 -4.00 -17.98 13.76
CA VAL A 176 -3.63 -18.67 15.02
C VAL A 176 -4.81 -18.80 15.97
N ALA A 177 -5.91 -18.08 15.75
CA ALA A 177 -7.09 -18.20 16.60
C ALA A 177 -7.74 -19.58 16.38
N SER A 178 -7.80 -20.39 17.44
CA SER A 178 -8.64 -21.58 17.51
C SER A 178 -10.07 -21.25 17.04
N PRO A 179 -10.82 -22.20 16.46
CA PRO A 179 -12.20 -21.97 16.06
C PRO A 179 -13.08 -21.82 17.30
N GLU A 180 -13.08 -20.65 17.92
CA GLU A 180 -14.11 -20.23 18.86
C GLU A 180 -15.38 -19.92 18.06
N PRO A 181 -16.51 -20.59 18.33
CA PRO A 181 -17.74 -20.40 17.58
C PRO A 181 -18.46 -19.13 18.09
N SER A 182 -18.02 -17.95 17.67
CA SER A 182 -18.73 -16.71 18.03
C SER A 182 -18.93 -15.70 16.90
N MET A 183 -18.47 -15.97 15.67
CA MET A 183 -19.01 -15.25 14.51
C MET A 183 -20.18 -16.04 13.96
N CYS A 184 -21.38 -15.48 14.16
CA CYS A 184 -22.61 -15.91 13.51
C CYS A 184 -22.28 -16.25 12.04
N GLU A 185 -22.30 -17.53 11.68
CA GLU A 185 -22.02 -17.97 10.32
C GLU A 185 -23.09 -17.33 9.43
N ILE A 186 -22.75 -16.20 8.81
CA ILE A 186 -23.60 -15.57 7.81
C ILE A 186 -23.56 -16.51 6.59
N LYS A 187 -24.56 -17.40 6.52
CA LYS A 187 -24.62 -18.53 5.58
C LYS A 187 -24.85 -18.12 4.12
N ASN A 188 -25.17 -16.84 3.85
CA ASN A 188 -25.44 -16.35 2.50
C ASN A 188 -24.47 -15.23 2.07
N GLY A 189 -23.96 -15.31 0.83
CA GLY A 189 -23.03 -14.30 0.27
C GLY A 189 -23.64 -12.91 0.15
N GLN A 190 -24.97 -12.82 0.00
CA GLN A 190 -25.69 -11.54 -0.02
C GLN A 190 -25.72 -10.87 1.36
N ASP A 191 -25.93 -11.66 2.42
CA ASP A 191 -25.98 -11.14 3.80
C ASP A 191 -24.59 -10.62 4.23
N LYS A 192 -23.50 -11.25 3.77
CA LYS A 192 -22.13 -10.75 4.00
C LYS A 192 -21.89 -9.41 3.31
N LEU A 193 -22.39 -9.24 2.08
CA LEU A 193 -22.25 -7.98 1.34
C LEU A 193 -23.14 -6.88 1.95
N ALA A 194 -24.34 -7.20 2.42
CA ALA A 194 -25.20 -6.26 3.14
C ALA A 194 -24.50 -5.78 4.44
N HIS A 195 -23.94 -6.70 5.21
CA HIS A 195 -23.18 -6.35 6.41
C HIS A 195 -21.95 -5.48 6.10
N LEU A 196 -21.19 -5.82 5.05
CA LEU A 196 -20.06 -5.03 4.60
C LEU A 196 -20.48 -3.61 4.17
N LYS A 197 -21.61 -3.48 3.47
CA LYS A 197 -22.17 -2.18 3.08
C LYS A 197 -22.46 -1.31 4.31
N ASP A 198 -23.08 -1.88 5.33
CA ASP A 198 -23.42 -1.16 6.56
C ASP A 198 -22.15 -0.71 7.29
N ILE A 199 -21.16 -1.60 7.41
CA ILE A 199 -19.84 -1.28 7.99
C ILE A 199 -19.17 -0.14 7.23
N VAL A 200 -19.04 -0.26 5.90
CA VAL A 200 -18.35 0.73 5.07
C VAL A 200 -19.06 2.07 5.11
N THR A 201 -20.39 2.09 5.11
CA THR A 201 -21.19 3.32 5.24
C THR A 201 -20.99 3.96 6.62
N GLY A 202 -21.01 3.14 7.67
CA GLY A 202 -20.69 3.57 9.04
C GLY A 202 -19.29 4.17 9.17
N ILE A 203 -18.28 3.52 8.61
CA ILE A 203 -16.90 4.02 8.62
C ILE A 203 -16.81 5.33 7.84
N THR A 204 -17.37 5.38 6.63
CA THR A 204 -17.32 6.57 5.78
C THR A 204 -17.95 7.78 6.48
N SER A 205 -19.10 7.61 7.13
CA SER A 205 -19.74 8.71 7.87
C SER A 205 -18.94 9.17 9.10
N ARG A 206 -18.33 8.26 9.85
CA ARG A 206 -17.59 8.58 11.08
C ARG A 206 -16.18 9.13 10.81
N TYR A 207 -15.46 8.55 9.85
CA TYR A 207 -14.00 8.74 9.73
C TYR A 207 -13.58 9.72 8.62
N THR A 208 -14.49 10.15 7.74
CA THR A 208 -14.18 11.15 6.70
C THR A 208 -13.97 12.55 7.27
N SER A 209 -14.64 12.91 8.38
CA SER A 209 -14.44 14.20 9.07
C SER A 209 -13.49 14.06 10.26
N PRO A 210 -12.46 14.93 10.40
CA PRO A 210 -11.52 14.86 11.53
C PRO A 210 -12.19 15.26 12.85
N ASP A 211 -13.23 16.09 12.79
CA ASP A 211 -13.94 16.63 13.96
C ASP A 211 -14.95 15.66 14.55
N HIS A 212 -15.16 14.50 13.91
CA HIS A 212 -16.09 13.52 14.44
C HIS A 212 -15.57 12.96 15.79
N PRO A 213 -16.37 12.93 16.86
CA PRO A 213 -15.90 12.60 18.21
C PRO A 213 -15.17 11.25 18.29
N VAL A 214 -15.73 10.23 17.64
CA VAL A 214 -15.13 8.87 17.58
C VAL A 214 -13.76 8.90 16.91
N THR A 215 -13.63 9.65 15.82
CA THR A 215 -12.40 9.74 15.04
C THR A 215 -11.31 10.46 15.81
N SER A 216 -11.64 11.58 16.45
CA SER A 216 -10.71 12.35 17.28
C SER A 216 -10.15 11.50 18.44
N VAL A 217 -11.02 10.78 19.15
CA VAL A 217 -10.61 9.87 20.24
C VAL A 217 -9.69 8.77 19.71
N VAL A 218 -10.06 8.07 18.64
CA VAL A 218 -9.26 6.95 18.13
C VAL A 218 -7.90 7.43 17.59
N VAL A 219 -7.86 8.57 16.89
CA VAL A 219 -6.61 9.14 16.36
C VAL A 219 -5.67 9.59 17.49
N SER A 220 -6.19 10.20 18.55
CA SER A 220 -5.38 10.63 19.71
C SER A 220 -4.76 9.49 20.51
N LEU A 221 -5.32 8.28 20.43
CA LEU A 221 -4.76 7.08 21.06
C LEU A 221 -3.61 6.45 20.26
N GLN A 222 -3.43 6.86 19.00
CA GLN A 222 -2.39 6.30 18.13
C GLN A 222 -1.06 7.02 18.33
N SER A 223 0.02 6.24 18.36
CA SER A 223 1.39 6.76 18.33
C SER A 223 2.02 6.49 16.97
N ASP A 224 2.99 7.30 16.55
CA ASP A 224 3.74 7.04 15.31
C ASP A 224 4.33 5.61 15.29
N ARG A 225 4.74 5.10 16.47
CA ARG A 225 5.23 3.73 16.67
C ARG A 225 4.16 2.67 16.41
N SER A 226 2.96 2.80 16.97
CA SER A 226 1.87 1.82 16.79
C SER A 226 1.35 1.79 15.35
N VAL A 227 1.33 2.93 14.68
CA VAL A 227 1.00 3.03 13.25
C VAL A 227 2.04 2.34 12.40
N PHE A 228 3.33 2.59 12.66
CA PHE A 228 4.43 1.93 11.98
C PHE A 228 4.39 0.40 12.18
N GLU A 229 4.21 -0.06 13.41
CA GLU A 229 4.06 -1.48 13.76
C GLU A 229 2.91 -2.15 12.98
N THR A 230 1.77 -1.45 12.86
CA THR A 230 0.62 -1.95 12.10
C THR A 230 0.96 -2.11 10.62
N ALA A 231 1.69 -1.16 10.02
CA ALA A 231 2.14 -1.27 8.64
C ALA A 231 3.13 -2.44 8.45
N VAL A 232 4.09 -2.60 9.35
CA VAL A 232 5.04 -3.73 9.36
C VAL A 232 4.31 -5.06 9.44
N ARG A 233 3.36 -5.20 10.37
CA ARG A 233 2.57 -6.43 10.52
C ARG A 233 1.83 -6.80 9.24
N ARG A 234 1.31 -5.81 8.50
CA ARG A 234 0.60 -6.04 7.22
C ARG A 234 1.51 -6.52 6.09
N ILE A 235 2.80 -6.13 6.08
CA ILE A 235 3.75 -6.54 5.04
C ILE A 235 4.63 -7.72 5.43
N SER A 236 4.72 -8.06 6.71
CA SER A 236 5.59 -9.13 7.22
C SER A 236 5.44 -10.46 6.47
N PRO A 237 4.23 -10.91 6.08
CA PRO A 237 4.08 -12.13 5.28
C PRO A 237 4.85 -12.08 3.94
N LEU A 238 4.87 -10.93 3.27
CA LEU A 238 5.66 -10.76 2.03
C LEU A 238 7.15 -10.84 2.30
N LEU A 239 7.61 -10.24 3.40
CA LEU A 239 9.03 -10.26 3.76
C LEU A 239 9.51 -11.69 4.06
N TYR A 240 8.68 -12.52 4.69
CA TYR A 240 8.97 -13.96 4.85
C TYR A 240 9.05 -14.69 3.52
N CYS A 241 8.10 -14.46 2.62
CA CYS A 241 8.17 -15.06 1.29
C CYS A 241 9.49 -14.72 0.60
N ALA A 242 9.94 -13.46 0.70
CA ALA A 242 11.21 -13.03 0.13
C ALA A 242 12.41 -13.73 0.79
N ALA A 243 12.45 -13.76 2.14
CA ALA A 243 13.51 -14.43 2.90
C ALA A 243 13.62 -15.93 2.55
N LEU A 244 12.49 -16.63 2.45
CA LEU A 244 12.44 -18.04 2.07
C LEU A 244 12.95 -18.27 0.64
N LYS A 245 12.58 -17.39 -0.29
CA LYS A 245 13.01 -17.48 -1.68
C LYS A 245 14.51 -17.18 -1.85
N SER A 246 15.08 -16.30 -1.02
CA SER A 246 16.52 -15.98 -1.04
C SER A 246 17.38 -17.10 -0.44
N THR A 247 16.87 -17.84 0.55
CA THR A 247 17.61 -18.90 1.26
C THR A 247 17.50 -20.27 0.61
N SER A 248 16.41 -20.54 -0.12
CA SER A 248 16.16 -21.83 -0.77
C SER A 248 16.39 -21.77 -2.28
N ASN A 249 17.44 -22.44 -2.78
CA ASN A 249 17.67 -22.61 -4.22
C ASN A 249 16.59 -23.46 -4.92
N THR A 250 15.72 -24.12 -4.17
CA THR A 250 14.61 -24.93 -4.68
C THR A 250 13.34 -24.09 -4.75
N ILE A 251 12.76 -23.97 -5.95
CA ILE A 251 11.47 -23.29 -6.17
C ILE A 251 10.42 -23.97 -5.30
N LEU A 252 10.03 -23.30 -4.23
CA LEU A 252 9.13 -23.86 -3.25
C LEU A 252 7.70 -23.86 -3.82
N PRO A 253 7.05 -25.03 -4.02
CA PRO A 253 5.81 -25.14 -4.77
C PRO A 253 4.68 -24.24 -4.22
N ASP A 254 4.58 -24.02 -2.91
CA ASP A 254 3.54 -23.13 -2.38
C ASP A 254 3.78 -21.63 -2.65
N ILE A 255 5.04 -21.19 -2.89
CA ILE A 255 5.26 -19.78 -3.26
C ILE A 255 4.78 -19.54 -4.71
N THR A 256 4.89 -20.55 -5.57
CA THR A 256 4.41 -20.44 -6.96
C THR A 256 2.89 -20.35 -7.05
N SER A 257 2.16 -21.04 -6.16
CA SER A 257 0.69 -20.93 -6.09
C SER A 257 0.21 -19.59 -5.52
N LEU A 258 1.02 -18.95 -4.66
CA LEU A 258 0.73 -17.63 -4.07
C LEU A 258 1.13 -16.45 -4.97
N LYS A 259 1.63 -16.70 -6.18
CA LYS A 259 2.14 -15.64 -7.06
C LYS A 259 1.14 -14.50 -7.31
N GLY A 260 -0.13 -14.84 -7.56
CA GLY A 260 -1.18 -13.83 -7.76
C GLY A 260 -1.44 -13.00 -6.51
N ASP A 261 -1.40 -13.64 -5.34
CA ASP A 261 -1.60 -12.97 -4.04
C ASP A 261 -0.45 -12.02 -3.72
N ILE A 262 0.78 -12.45 -3.98
CA ILE A 262 1.99 -11.63 -3.83
C ILE A 262 1.95 -10.42 -4.76
N GLU A 263 1.62 -10.62 -6.05
CA GLU A 263 1.48 -9.55 -7.02
C GLU A 263 0.44 -8.51 -6.55
N GLN A 264 -0.70 -8.96 -6.03
CA GLN A 264 -1.77 -8.09 -5.56
C GLN A 264 -1.40 -7.32 -4.29
N LEU A 265 -0.72 -7.95 -3.31
CA LEU A 265 -0.26 -7.25 -2.12
C LEU A 265 0.80 -6.21 -2.43
N ILE A 266 1.75 -6.53 -3.32
CA ILE A 266 2.76 -5.55 -3.72
C ILE A 266 2.09 -4.39 -4.44
N PHE A 267 1.18 -4.66 -5.39
CA PHE A 267 0.44 -3.61 -6.10
C PHE A 267 -0.33 -2.67 -5.14
N GLY A 268 -0.97 -3.25 -4.12
CA GLY A 268 -1.81 -2.53 -3.16
C GLY A 268 -1.03 -1.89 -2.00
N PHE A 269 0.23 -2.24 -1.77
CA PHE A 269 1.02 -1.75 -0.63
C PHE A 269 0.97 -0.23 -0.40
N PRO A 270 1.06 0.65 -1.42
CA PRO A 270 1.12 2.09 -1.20
C PRO A 270 -0.14 2.65 -0.51
N ILE A 271 -1.24 1.89 -0.48
CA ILE A 271 -2.44 2.19 0.33
C ILE A 271 -2.11 2.31 1.82
N LEU A 272 -1.12 1.55 2.30
CA LEU A 272 -0.66 1.58 3.69
C LEU A 272 0.22 2.81 3.97
N CYS A 273 0.80 3.43 2.95
CA CYS A 273 1.63 4.63 3.07
C CYS A 273 0.76 5.90 3.17
N CYS A 274 -0.10 5.95 4.17
CA CYS A 274 -0.93 7.11 4.47
C CYS A 274 -0.78 7.57 5.94
N GLY A 275 -1.43 8.67 6.30
CA GLY A 275 -1.38 9.28 7.63
C GLY A 275 0.05 9.51 8.16
N PRO A 276 0.34 9.12 9.41
CA PRO A 276 1.66 9.28 10.02
C PRO A 276 2.80 8.62 9.23
N LEU A 277 2.56 7.44 8.64
CA LEU A 277 3.59 6.74 7.86
C LEU A 277 4.00 7.53 6.62
N ALA A 278 3.04 8.17 5.94
CA ALA A 278 3.35 9.04 4.82
C ALA A 278 4.19 10.25 5.24
N SER A 279 3.96 10.82 6.43
CA SER A 279 4.79 11.90 6.96
C SER A 279 6.23 11.43 7.11
N LEU A 280 6.45 10.26 7.73
CA LEU A 280 7.78 9.67 7.89
C LEU A 280 8.47 9.42 6.54
N ILE A 281 7.73 8.92 5.55
CA ILE A 281 8.25 8.68 4.19
C ILE A 281 8.65 9.99 3.52
N ASN A 282 7.77 11.00 3.54
CA ASN A 282 8.02 12.31 2.92
C ASN A 282 9.17 13.06 3.58
N GLU A 283 9.32 12.92 4.89
CA GLU A 283 10.42 13.51 5.68
C GLU A 283 11.74 12.75 5.51
N GLY A 284 11.74 11.61 4.81
CA GLY A 284 12.93 10.77 4.64
C GLY A 284 13.44 10.20 5.96
N ASP A 285 12.51 9.90 6.89
CA ASP A 285 12.80 9.25 8.16
C ASP A 285 13.48 7.92 7.92
N VAL A 286 14.58 7.68 8.62
CA VAL A 286 15.43 6.50 8.41
C VAL A 286 14.62 5.20 8.61
N ARG A 287 13.75 5.14 9.61
CA ARG A 287 12.98 3.92 9.94
C ARG A 287 12.00 3.59 8.83
N ALA A 288 11.36 4.61 8.27
CA ALA A 288 10.51 4.46 7.09
C ALA A 288 11.30 4.07 5.84
N LEU A 289 12.52 4.60 5.66
CA LEU A 289 13.40 4.21 4.55
C LEU A 289 13.83 2.74 4.66
N VAL A 290 14.23 2.26 5.84
CA VAL A 290 14.57 0.85 6.06
C VAL A 290 13.37 -0.04 5.73
N PHE A 291 12.18 0.32 6.21
CA PHE A 291 10.93 -0.37 5.89
C PHE A 291 10.66 -0.44 4.38
N LEU A 292 10.76 0.68 3.67
CA LEU A 292 10.59 0.74 2.22
C LEU A 292 11.66 -0.09 1.48
N CYS A 293 12.91 -0.06 1.95
CA CYS A 293 13.99 -0.85 1.37
C CYS A 293 13.68 -2.34 1.41
N HIS A 294 13.27 -2.88 2.56
CA HIS A 294 12.87 -4.29 2.69
C HIS A 294 11.69 -4.65 1.79
N LEU A 295 10.70 -3.76 1.67
CA LEU A 295 9.58 -4.00 0.78
C LEU A 295 10.02 -4.01 -0.70
N TYR A 296 10.79 -3.02 -1.15
CA TYR A 296 11.24 -2.97 -2.53
C TYR A 296 12.16 -4.16 -2.85
N ARG A 297 13.00 -4.59 -1.91
CA ARG A 297 13.77 -5.82 -2.00
C ARG A 297 12.88 -7.05 -2.11
N ALA A 298 11.85 -7.16 -1.27
CA ALA A 298 10.87 -8.25 -1.37
C ALA A 298 10.17 -8.25 -2.74
N GLY A 299 9.81 -7.09 -3.26
CA GLY A 299 9.26 -6.95 -4.60
C GLY A 299 10.23 -7.40 -5.70
N ARG A 300 11.51 -7.00 -5.63
CA ARG A 300 12.56 -7.46 -6.56
C ARG A 300 12.75 -8.97 -6.52
N VAL A 301 12.77 -9.57 -5.32
CA VAL A 301 12.97 -11.01 -5.14
C VAL A 301 11.75 -11.80 -5.60
N LEU A 302 10.54 -11.35 -5.27
CA LEU A 302 9.32 -12.12 -5.46
C LEU A 302 8.69 -11.95 -6.85
N LEU A 303 8.71 -10.73 -7.41
CA LEU A 303 8.04 -10.44 -8.67
C LEU A 303 8.81 -11.01 -9.87
N PRO A 304 8.15 -11.78 -10.76
CA PRO A 304 8.75 -12.20 -12.01
C PRO A 304 8.96 -11.02 -12.95
N ARG A 305 10.21 -10.81 -13.38
CA ARG A 305 10.64 -9.68 -14.22
C ARG A 305 9.79 -9.48 -15.48
N GLU A 306 9.47 -10.54 -16.21
CA GLU A 306 8.77 -10.43 -17.50
C GLU A 306 7.30 -10.06 -17.36
N ARG A 307 6.60 -10.65 -16.38
CA ARG A 307 5.17 -10.41 -16.14
C ARG A 307 4.92 -9.13 -15.36
N CYS A 308 5.79 -8.82 -14.41
CA CYS A 308 5.63 -7.72 -13.46
C CYS A 308 6.67 -6.61 -13.69
N TRP A 309 7.09 -6.42 -14.94
CA TRP A 309 8.10 -5.42 -15.32
C TRP A 309 7.76 -4.01 -14.80
N TRP A 310 6.45 -3.70 -14.71
CA TRP A 310 5.91 -2.42 -14.24
C TRP A 310 6.31 -2.09 -12.79
N ALA A 311 6.30 -3.05 -11.87
CA ALA A 311 6.76 -2.85 -10.50
C ALA A 311 8.22 -3.26 -10.31
N TYR A 312 8.67 -4.31 -11.00
CA TYR A 312 10.01 -4.89 -10.82
C TYR A 312 11.11 -3.83 -11.01
N ARG A 313 11.00 -2.99 -12.05
CA ARG A 313 11.97 -1.92 -12.30
C ARG A 313 12.02 -0.91 -11.14
N ARG A 314 10.86 -0.47 -10.66
CA ARG A 314 10.77 0.42 -9.50
C ARG A 314 11.42 -0.22 -8.27
N CYS A 315 11.08 -1.47 -7.97
CA CYS A 315 11.67 -2.22 -6.86
C CYS A 315 13.21 -2.19 -6.90
N CYS A 316 13.81 -2.47 -8.06
CA CYS A 316 15.27 -2.43 -8.21
C CYS A 316 15.85 -1.02 -8.00
N VAL A 317 15.23 0.01 -8.60
CA VAL A 317 15.74 1.39 -8.53
C VAL A 317 15.61 1.94 -7.12
N MET A 318 14.42 1.79 -6.51
CA MET A 318 14.14 2.33 -5.18
C MET A 318 14.94 1.62 -4.09
N GLU A 319 15.10 0.30 -4.14
CA GLU A 319 15.98 -0.42 -3.21
C GLU A 319 17.41 0.14 -3.26
N ARG A 320 17.98 0.26 -4.47
CA ARG A 320 19.34 0.79 -4.64
C ARG A 320 19.49 2.21 -4.10
N LEU A 321 18.59 3.12 -4.50
CA LEU A 321 18.67 4.53 -4.08
C LEU A 321 18.48 4.69 -2.57
N ILE A 322 17.59 3.91 -1.96
CA ILE A 322 17.40 3.94 -0.51
C ILE A 322 18.65 3.40 0.20
N LEU A 323 19.26 2.32 -0.30
CA LEU A 323 20.52 1.80 0.26
C LEU A 323 21.63 2.85 0.21
N GLU A 324 21.82 3.52 -0.93
CA GLU A 324 22.78 4.61 -1.08
C GLU A 324 22.54 5.74 -0.05
N VAL A 325 21.27 6.08 0.22
CA VAL A 325 20.89 7.07 1.25
C VAL A 325 21.18 6.59 2.67
N LEU A 326 21.00 5.30 2.96
CA LEU A 326 21.27 4.72 4.28
C LEU A 326 22.78 4.58 4.54
N GLU A 327 23.53 4.14 3.54
CA GLU A 327 25.00 4.08 3.57
C GLU A 327 25.61 5.46 3.79
N ALA A 328 25.10 6.49 3.10
CA ALA A 328 25.54 7.87 3.30
C ALA A 328 25.24 8.43 4.71
N ARG A 329 24.43 7.74 5.51
CA ARG A 329 24.12 8.06 6.92
C ARG A 329 24.86 7.16 7.92
N ASP A 330 25.86 6.40 7.46
CA ASP A 330 26.63 5.44 8.26
C ASP A 330 25.76 4.33 8.91
N LEU A 331 24.63 4.00 8.30
CA LEU A 331 23.76 2.92 8.75
C LEU A 331 24.08 1.66 7.95
N GLY A 332 24.61 0.66 8.65
CA GLY A 332 25.08 -0.59 8.05
C GLY A 332 24.00 -1.36 7.29
N THR A 333 24.40 -2.00 6.20
CA THR A 333 23.56 -2.84 5.34
C THR A 333 23.34 -4.26 5.88
N ASP A 334 23.90 -4.57 7.05
CA ASP A 334 23.85 -5.90 7.68
C ASP A 334 22.43 -6.31 8.14
N LEU A 335 21.47 -5.37 8.15
CA LEU A 335 20.07 -5.62 8.49
C LEU A 335 19.25 -6.17 7.32
N PHE A 336 19.80 -6.20 6.10
CA PHE A 336 19.05 -6.56 4.89
C PHE A 336 19.18 -8.05 4.56
N ILE A 337 18.05 -8.77 4.64
CA ILE A 337 17.91 -10.20 4.32
C ILE A 337 18.30 -10.55 2.90
#